data_AF-A0A2S6WNX8-F1
#
_entry.id   AF-A0A2S6WNX8-F1
#
_cell.length_a   1.000
_cell.length_b   1.000
_cell.length_c   1.000
_cell.angle_alpha   90.00
_cell.angle_beta   90.00
_cell.angle_gamma   90.00
#
_symmetry.space_group_name_H-M   'P 1'
#
loop_
_entity.id
_entity.type
_entity.pdbx_description
1 polymer ?
#
loop_
_entity_poly.entity_id
_entity_poly.type
_entity_poly.pdbx_seq_one_letter_code
_entity_poly.pdbx_strand_id
1 'polypeptide(L)'
;MMAGGGEDEDKGGNQTVSATAPASESASAPASPSADPVRQQAVELDKLLADSGTGRTTVINAVGDVKTCDNLSQAAKDLREAAKQRSGLVDSLSQLSVDQLPRHTELTTALTKAWQASASADNHYAAWADRTAGKKGCKKGKAATQPSEANRASGTASKEKAKAAALWNAIAKKYGLTERRPTQL
;
A
#
# COMPACT_ATOMS: atom_id res chain seq x y z
N MET A 1 -53.51 49.16 39.70
CA MET A 1 -53.66 50.57 39.24
C MET A 1 -52.83 51.41 40.18
N MET A 2 -51.55 51.65 39.86
CA MET A 2 -50.96 52.75 39.06
C MET A 2 -50.58 53.96 39.94
N ALA A 3 -49.27 54.18 40.10
CA ALA A 3 -48.63 55.42 40.54
C ALA A 3 -47.28 55.51 39.80
N GLY A 4 -47.14 56.43 38.84
CA GLY A 4 -46.25 57.60 38.93
C GLY A 4 -44.88 57.27 38.28
N GLY A 5 -44.27 58.05 37.40
CA GLY A 5 -44.39 59.44 36.95
C GLY A 5 -42.97 59.90 36.57
N GLY A 6 -42.83 60.83 35.62
CA GLY A 6 -41.60 61.62 35.45
C GLY A 6 -40.93 61.57 34.08
N GLU A 7 -41.19 62.62 33.29
CA GLU A 7 -40.49 63.06 32.08
C GLU A 7 -39.03 63.51 32.33
N ASP A 8 -38.21 63.47 31.28
CA ASP A 8 -37.15 64.47 31.01
C ASP A 8 -37.06 64.70 29.49
N GLU A 9 -37.17 65.98 29.10
CA GLU A 9 -37.13 66.54 27.75
C GLU A 9 -35.76 67.20 27.43
N ASP A 10 -35.60 67.57 26.16
CA ASP A 10 -34.72 68.63 25.59
C ASP A 10 -33.29 68.16 25.17
N LYS A 11 -32.74 68.45 23.98
CA LYS A 11 -33.02 69.46 22.95
C LYS A 11 -32.22 69.17 21.66
N GLY A 12 -32.83 69.44 20.50
CA GLY A 12 -32.21 70.17 19.38
C GLY A 12 -31.31 69.43 18.37
N GLY A 13 -31.69 69.50 17.09
CA GLY A 13 -30.72 69.42 15.98
C GLY A 13 -31.23 68.78 14.70
N ASN A 14 -31.92 69.55 13.85
CA ASN A 14 -32.02 69.30 12.41
C ASN A 14 -30.63 69.05 11.82
N GLN A 15 -30.43 67.97 11.04
CA GLN A 15 -29.57 67.90 9.84
C GLN A 15 -29.74 66.54 9.12
N THR A 16 -30.06 66.61 7.83
CA THR A 16 -29.98 65.51 6.87
C THR A 16 -28.51 65.14 6.60
N VAL A 17 -28.12 63.88 6.79
CA VAL A 17 -26.91 63.31 6.16
C VAL A 17 -27.17 61.89 5.71
N SER A 18 -26.95 61.68 4.42
CA SER A 18 -26.93 60.38 3.75
C SER A 18 -25.69 59.61 4.23
N ALA A 19 -25.87 58.36 4.67
CA ALA A 19 -24.77 57.44 4.91
C ALA A 19 -25.14 56.06 4.36
N THR A 20 -24.72 55.83 3.11
CA THR A 20 -24.58 54.50 2.52
C THR A 20 -23.63 53.68 3.40
N ALA A 21 -24.14 52.68 4.10
CA ALA A 21 -23.31 51.65 4.72
C ALA A 21 -23.25 50.44 3.78
N PRO A 22 -22.05 49.92 3.46
CA PRO A 22 -21.88 48.82 2.52
C PRO A 22 -22.46 47.53 3.13
N ALA A 23 -23.09 46.73 2.27
CA ALA A 23 -23.41 45.34 2.58
C ALA A 23 -22.12 44.67 3.06
N SER A 24 -22.13 44.13 4.27
CA SER A 24 -21.08 43.23 4.73
C SER A 24 -21.08 42.02 3.80
N GLU A 25 -20.17 42.03 2.82
CA GLU A 25 -19.75 40.79 2.18
C GLU A 25 -19.26 39.89 3.30
N SER A 26 -20.02 38.82 3.56
CA SER A 26 -19.53 37.65 4.26
C SER A 26 -18.18 37.31 3.64
N ALA A 27 -17.10 37.62 4.36
CA ALA A 27 -15.78 37.13 4.07
C ALA A 27 -15.88 35.61 4.09
N SER A 28 -16.03 35.03 2.90
CA SER A 28 -15.90 33.60 2.69
C SER A 28 -14.53 33.23 3.23
N ALA A 29 -14.52 32.51 4.36
CA ALA A 29 -13.31 31.92 4.88
C ALA A 29 -12.61 31.17 3.72
N PRO A 30 -11.29 31.31 3.54
CA PRO A 30 -10.60 30.58 2.49
C PRO A 30 -10.86 29.09 2.72
N ALA A 31 -11.40 28.42 1.70
CA ALA A 31 -11.58 26.99 1.73
C ALA A 31 -10.25 26.35 2.14
N SER A 32 -10.27 25.58 3.23
CA SER A 32 -9.14 24.75 3.64
C SER A 32 -8.59 24.03 2.41
N PRO A 33 -7.26 23.93 2.22
CA PRO A 33 -6.70 23.31 1.04
C PRO A 33 -7.27 21.88 0.95
N SER A 34 -8.12 21.66 -0.06
CA SER A 34 -8.60 20.32 -0.41
C SER A 34 -7.38 19.41 -0.49
N ALA A 35 -7.41 18.30 0.26
CA ALA A 35 -6.30 17.36 0.30
C ALA A 35 -5.88 17.00 -1.14
N ASP A 36 -4.58 17.12 -1.44
CA ASP A 36 -4.03 16.78 -2.76
C ASP A 36 -4.49 15.36 -3.16
N PRO A 37 -5.34 15.22 -4.19
CA PRO A 37 -5.89 13.92 -4.56
C PRO A 37 -4.81 12.93 -4.99
N VAL A 38 -3.67 13.42 -5.52
CA VAL A 38 -2.52 12.58 -5.86
C VAL A 38 -1.87 12.01 -4.60
N ARG A 39 -1.78 12.82 -3.53
CA ARG A 39 -1.26 12.39 -2.23
C ARG A 39 -2.17 11.32 -1.62
N GLN A 40 -3.48 11.44 -1.76
CA GLN A 40 -4.42 10.42 -1.25
C GLN A 40 -4.20 9.07 -1.93
N GLN A 41 -4.10 9.04 -3.27
CA GLN A 41 -3.80 7.81 -4.01
C GLN A 41 -2.45 7.21 -3.60
N ALA A 42 -1.43 8.05 -3.38
CA ALA A 42 -0.11 7.60 -2.95
C ALA A 42 -0.16 6.96 -1.55
N VAL A 43 -0.93 7.53 -0.61
CA VAL A 43 -1.10 6.97 0.73
C VAL A 43 -1.78 5.61 0.70
N GLU A 44 -2.83 5.43 -0.10
CA GLU A 44 -3.50 4.12 -0.21
C GLU A 44 -2.58 3.07 -0.85
N LEU A 45 -1.80 3.45 -1.86
CA LEU A 45 -0.79 2.55 -2.41
C LEU A 45 0.28 2.20 -1.37
N ASP A 46 0.78 3.16 -0.58
CA ASP A 46 1.79 2.90 0.46
C ASP A 46 1.31 1.87 1.50
N LYS A 47 0.03 1.93 1.89
CA LYS A 47 -0.58 0.95 2.80
C LYS A 47 -0.51 -0.46 2.21
N LEU A 48 -0.93 -0.63 0.95
CA LEU A 48 -0.85 -1.92 0.27
C LEU A 48 0.60 -2.43 0.15
N LEU A 49 1.55 -1.53 -0.13
CA LEU A 49 2.97 -1.89 -0.18
C LEU A 49 3.54 -2.27 1.19
N ALA A 50 2.98 -1.74 2.28
CA ALA A 50 3.34 -2.17 3.64
C ALA A 50 2.95 -3.63 3.89
N ASP A 51 1.77 -4.04 3.43
CA ASP A 51 1.26 -5.41 3.56
C ASP A 51 2.07 -6.40 2.71
N SER A 52 2.58 -5.95 1.56
CA SER A 52 3.37 -6.78 0.64
C SER A 52 4.63 -7.39 1.25
N GLY A 53 5.27 -6.69 2.20
CA GLY A 53 6.48 -7.16 2.86
C GLY A 53 6.25 -8.25 3.91
N THR A 54 5.00 -8.55 4.24
CA THR A 54 4.65 -9.56 5.26
C THR A 54 4.91 -10.99 4.75
N GLY A 55 5.16 -11.94 5.65
CA GLY A 55 5.35 -13.36 5.30
C GLY A 55 6.69 -13.73 4.65
N ARG A 56 7.60 -12.77 4.37
CA ARG A 56 8.94 -13.07 3.81
C ARG A 56 9.73 -14.04 4.68
N THR A 57 9.75 -13.81 5.99
CA THR A 57 10.46 -14.68 6.95
C THR A 57 9.89 -16.10 6.91
N THR A 58 8.57 -16.25 6.86
CA THR A 58 7.89 -17.55 6.74
C THR A 58 8.34 -18.30 5.49
N VAL A 59 8.38 -17.63 4.33
CA VAL A 59 8.86 -18.25 3.08
C VAL A 59 10.34 -18.66 3.17
N ILE A 60 11.20 -17.81 3.72
CA ILE A 60 12.63 -18.12 3.89
C ILE A 60 12.80 -19.37 4.77
N ASN A 61 12.08 -19.43 5.89
CA ASN A 61 12.13 -20.56 6.80
C ASN A 61 11.60 -21.84 6.13
N ALA A 62 10.44 -21.78 5.46
CA ALA A 62 9.88 -22.91 4.75
C ALA A 62 10.81 -23.45 3.65
N VAL A 63 11.46 -22.57 2.87
CA VAL A 63 12.47 -23.00 1.89
C VAL A 63 13.69 -23.62 2.59
N GLY A 64 14.09 -23.11 3.75
CA GLY A 64 15.13 -23.69 4.60
C GLY A 64 14.79 -25.10 5.05
N ASP A 65 13.60 -25.29 5.59
CA ASP A 65 13.07 -26.58 6.05
C ASP A 65 13.07 -27.61 4.92
N VAL A 66 12.64 -27.22 3.71
CA VAL A 66 12.68 -28.14 2.56
C VAL A 66 14.11 -28.50 2.19
N LYS A 67 15.06 -27.56 2.22
CA LYS A 67 16.48 -27.85 1.96
C LYS A 67 17.04 -28.88 2.94
N THR A 68 16.63 -28.82 4.21
CA THR A 68 17.11 -29.70 5.29
C THR A 68 16.21 -30.90 5.54
N CYS A 69 15.21 -31.15 4.68
CA CYS A 69 14.26 -32.25 4.85
C CYS A 69 13.50 -32.23 6.18
N ASP A 70 13.25 -31.03 6.70
CA ASP A 70 12.51 -30.80 7.93
C ASP A 70 11.12 -30.25 7.63
N ASN A 71 10.16 -30.48 8.53
CA ASN A 71 8.80 -29.91 8.54
C ASN A 71 8.10 -29.80 7.16
N LEU A 72 8.34 -30.76 6.26
CA LEU A 72 8.05 -30.62 4.83
C LEU A 72 6.57 -30.32 4.53
N SER A 73 5.66 -30.97 5.25
CA SER A 73 4.22 -30.73 5.09
C SER A 73 3.80 -29.33 5.54
N GLN A 74 4.42 -28.80 6.61
CA GLN A 74 4.15 -27.43 7.06
C GLN A 74 4.77 -26.41 6.11
N ALA A 75 6.03 -26.62 5.71
CA ALA A 75 6.70 -25.78 4.73
C ALA A 75 5.89 -25.67 3.43
N ALA A 76 5.36 -26.78 2.92
CA ALA A 76 4.50 -26.79 1.73
C ALA A 76 3.20 -25.99 1.93
N LYS A 77 2.58 -26.03 3.13
CA LYS A 77 1.38 -25.24 3.44
C LYS A 77 1.70 -23.75 3.51
N ASP A 78 2.74 -23.40 4.24
CA ASP A 78 3.18 -22.01 4.43
C ASP A 78 3.52 -21.34 3.10
N LEU A 79 4.21 -22.06 2.20
CA LEU A 79 4.52 -21.57 0.86
C LEU A 79 3.27 -21.34 0.01
N ARG A 80 2.28 -22.23 0.06
CA ARG A 80 1.01 -22.03 -0.65
C ARG A 80 0.21 -20.86 -0.08
N GLU A 81 0.22 -20.68 1.22
CA GLU A 81 -0.44 -19.52 1.85
C GLU A 81 0.24 -18.21 1.46
N ALA A 82 1.56 -18.20 1.44
CA ALA A 82 2.34 -17.07 0.98
C ALA A 82 2.06 -16.74 -0.51
N ALA A 83 1.83 -17.76 -1.35
CA ALA A 83 1.42 -17.59 -2.73
C ALA A 83 0.03 -16.93 -2.83
N LYS A 84 -0.95 -17.40 -2.04
CA LYS A 84 -2.30 -16.82 -2.01
C LYS A 84 -2.29 -15.37 -1.56
N GLN A 85 -1.53 -15.02 -0.52
CA GLN A 85 -1.41 -13.64 -0.07
C GLN A 85 -0.90 -12.73 -1.21
N ARG A 86 0.12 -13.17 -1.95
CA ARG A 86 0.67 -12.40 -3.08
C ARG A 86 -0.34 -12.24 -4.22
N SER A 87 -1.13 -13.27 -4.51
CA SER A 87 -2.24 -13.14 -5.46
C SER A 87 -3.28 -12.13 -4.96
N GLY A 88 -3.62 -12.14 -3.67
CA GLY A 88 -4.53 -11.16 -3.08
C GLY A 88 -4.04 -9.71 -3.15
N LEU A 89 -2.72 -9.47 -3.13
CA LEU A 89 -2.15 -8.13 -3.37
C LEU A 89 -2.43 -7.64 -4.79
N VAL A 90 -2.37 -8.53 -5.79
CA VAL A 90 -2.70 -8.19 -7.19
C VAL A 90 -4.16 -7.78 -7.30
N ASP A 91 -5.05 -8.53 -6.66
CA ASP A 91 -6.48 -8.21 -6.64
C ASP A 91 -6.74 -6.87 -5.94
N SER A 92 -6.11 -6.65 -4.78
CA SER A 92 -6.21 -5.40 -4.03
C SER A 92 -5.71 -4.21 -4.84
N LEU A 93 -4.59 -4.35 -5.54
CA LEU A 93 -4.05 -3.30 -6.43
C LEU A 93 -5.00 -2.96 -7.57
N SER A 94 -5.72 -3.95 -8.11
CA SER A 94 -6.69 -3.72 -9.20
C SER A 94 -7.89 -2.87 -8.76
N GLN A 95 -8.14 -2.78 -7.45
CA GLN A 95 -9.23 -2.02 -6.85
C GLN A 95 -8.82 -0.61 -6.43
N LEU A 96 -7.51 -0.29 -6.43
CA LEU A 96 -7.01 1.02 -6.07
C LEU A 96 -7.01 1.98 -7.26
N SER A 97 -7.55 3.18 -7.07
CA SER A 97 -7.35 4.31 -7.98
C SER A 97 -5.95 4.89 -7.79
N VAL A 98 -5.13 4.80 -8.82
CA VAL A 98 -3.74 5.30 -8.84
C VAL A 98 -3.41 6.09 -10.11
N ASP A 99 -4.43 6.40 -10.91
CA ASP A 99 -4.36 7.04 -12.22
C ASP A 99 -3.74 8.45 -12.20
N GLN A 100 -3.73 9.12 -11.04
CA GLN A 100 -3.12 10.44 -10.90
C GLN A 100 -1.65 10.35 -10.48
N LEU A 101 -1.15 9.16 -10.11
CA LEU A 101 0.26 8.98 -9.77
C LEU A 101 1.14 9.06 -11.01
N PRO A 102 2.33 9.71 -10.93
CA PRO A 102 3.24 9.75 -12.06
C PRO A 102 3.72 8.34 -12.41
N ARG A 103 3.67 8.00 -13.71
CA ARG A 103 4.05 6.68 -14.24
C ARG A 103 3.29 5.51 -13.60
N HIS A 104 2.05 5.73 -13.16
CA HIS A 104 1.24 4.71 -12.49
C HIS A 104 1.13 3.40 -13.26
N THR A 105 0.91 3.43 -14.59
CA THR A 105 0.80 2.21 -15.41
C THR A 105 2.06 1.35 -15.35
N GLU A 106 3.24 1.97 -15.35
CA GLU A 106 4.50 1.23 -15.24
C GLU A 106 4.70 0.65 -13.84
N LEU A 107 4.30 1.39 -12.80
CA LEU A 107 4.39 0.97 -11.42
C LEU A 107 3.44 -0.21 -11.14
N THR A 108 2.16 -0.08 -11.49
CA THR A 108 1.17 -1.15 -11.29
C THR A 108 1.51 -2.39 -12.10
N THR A 109 2.00 -2.24 -13.33
CA THR A 109 2.47 -3.38 -14.14
C THR A 109 3.64 -4.10 -13.47
N ALA A 110 4.63 -3.35 -12.95
CA ALA A 110 5.78 -3.94 -12.26
C ALA A 110 5.36 -4.65 -10.96
N LEU A 111 4.49 -4.05 -10.16
CA LEU A 111 3.94 -4.66 -8.94
C LEU A 111 3.16 -5.94 -9.23
N THR A 112 2.24 -5.90 -10.20
CA THR A 112 1.47 -7.07 -10.62
C THR A 112 2.39 -8.21 -11.06
N LYS A 113 3.39 -7.94 -11.91
CA LYS A 113 4.34 -8.96 -12.36
C LYS A 113 5.21 -9.48 -11.21
N ALA A 114 5.66 -8.59 -10.31
CA ALA A 114 6.44 -8.95 -9.14
C ALA A 114 5.70 -9.93 -8.23
N TRP A 115 4.43 -9.66 -7.92
CA TRP A 115 3.63 -10.49 -7.02
C TRP A 115 3.17 -11.78 -7.68
N GLN A 116 2.76 -11.75 -8.96
CA GLN A 116 2.45 -12.97 -9.72
C GLN A 116 3.66 -13.91 -9.82
N ALA A 117 4.84 -13.37 -10.15
CA ALA A 117 6.06 -14.16 -10.21
C ALA A 117 6.46 -14.68 -8.83
N SER A 118 6.24 -13.91 -7.76
CA SER A 118 6.51 -14.36 -6.40
C SER A 118 5.56 -15.48 -5.97
N ALA A 119 4.25 -15.37 -6.28
CA ALA A 119 3.26 -16.40 -6.00
C ALA A 119 3.57 -17.70 -6.76
N SER A 120 3.98 -17.57 -8.03
CA SER A 120 4.47 -18.70 -8.83
C SER A 120 5.70 -19.36 -8.16
N ALA A 121 6.69 -18.57 -7.73
CA ALA A 121 7.86 -19.08 -7.04
C ALA A 121 7.50 -19.86 -5.77
N ASP A 122 6.64 -19.31 -4.92
CA ASP A 122 6.23 -19.98 -3.67
C ASP A 122 5.48 -21.29 -3.96
N ASN A 123 4.60 -21.31 -4.96
CA ASN A 123 3.93 -22.54 -5.40
C ASN A 123 4.92 -23.58 -5.94
N HIS A 124 5.94 -23.18 -6.70
CA HIS A 124 6.99 -24.10 -7.16
C HIS A 124 7.85 -24.62 -5.99
N TYR A 125 8.13 -23.80 -4.98
CA TYR A 125 8.77 -24.26 -3.75
C TYR A 125 7.89 -25.24 -2.97
N ALA A 126 6.57 -25.00 -2.90
CA ALA A 126 5.63 -25.92 -2.25
C ALA A 126 5.59 -27.27 -2.98
N ALA A 127 5.54 -27.27 -4.31
CA ALA A 127 5.61 -28.49 -5.11
C ALA A 127 6.96 -29.21 -4.93
N TRP A 128 8.05 -28.47 -4.74
CA TRP A 128 9.35 -29.05 -4.41
C TRP A 128 9.36 -29.66 -3.00
N ALA A 129 8.68 -29.05 -2.03
CA ALA A 129 8.47 -29.62 -0.69
C ALA A 129 7.73 -30.97 -0.78
N ASP A 130 6.64 -31.04 -1.54
CA ASP A 130 5.88 -32.29 -1.72
C ASP A 130 6.74 -33.38 -2.36
N ARG A 131 7.50 -33.05 -3.41
CA ARG A 131 8.43 -34.00 -4.05
C ARG A 131 9.53 -34.45 -3.09
N THR A 132 10.03 -33.55 -2.26
CA THR A 132 11.06 -33.84 -1.25
C THR A 132 10.53 -34.77 -0.16
N ALA A 133 9.25 -34.68 0.19
CA ALA A 133 8.58 -35.59 1.13
C ALA A 133 8.35 -37.01 0.56
N GLY A 134 8.47 -37.18 -0.76
CA GLY A 134 8.32 -38.47 -1.44
C GLY A 134 9.49 -39.45 -1.19
N LYS A 135 9.31 -40.70 -1.66
CA LYS A 135 10.36 -41.73 -1.58
C LYS A 135 11.64 -41.24 -2.28
N LYS A 136 12.78 -41.31 -1.59
CA LYS A 136 14.10 -40.83 -2.06
C LYS A 136 14.18 -39.32 -2.34
N GLY A 137 13.18 -38.54 -1.91
CA GLY A 137 13.18 -37.08 -2.00
C GLY A 137 14.19 -36.42 -1.05
N CYS A 138 14.58 -37.15 0.01
CA CYS A 138 15.62 -36.79 0.95
C CYS A 138 16.81 -37.74 0.88
N LYS A 139 18.03 -37.19 0.81
CA LYS A 139 19.29 -37.92 0.84
C LYS A 139 20.19 -37.31 1.91
N LYS A 140 20.54 -38.10 2.94
CA LYS A 140 21.41 -37.67 4.05
C LYS A 140 20.95 -36.35 4.70
N GLY A 141 19.64 -36.22 4.97
CA GLY A 141 19.05 -35.04 5.60
C GLY A 141 19.01 -33.79 4.70
N LYS A 142 19.08 -33.95 3.37
CA LYS A 142 18.98 -32.85 2.42
C LYS A 142 18.09 -33.22 1.25
N ALA A 143 17.39 -32.22 0.70
CA ALA A 143 16.60 -32.42 -0.50
C ALA A 143 17.46 -32.97 -1.65
N ALA A 144 16.96 -34.00 -2.32
CA ALA A 144 17.69 -34.70 -3.38
C ALA A 144 17.73 -33.93 -4.71
N THR A 145 16.91 -32.90 -4.86
CA THR A 145 16.76 -32.10 -6.09
C THR A 145 16.76 -30.61 -5.77
N GLN A 146 17.05 -29.79 -6.77
CA GLN A 146 16.98 -28.33 -6.67
C GLN A 146 15.64 -27.79 -7.21
N PRO A 147 15.12 -26.67 -6.66
CA PRO A 147 13.87 -26.07 -7.13
C PRO A 147 14.10 -25.08 -8.29
N SER A 148 14.51 -25.57 -9.46
CA SER A 148 14.89 -24.73 -10.61
C SER A 148 13.79 -23.77 -11.09
N GLU A 149 12.54 -24.24 -11.15
CA GLU A 149 11.39 -23.40 -11.55
C GLU A 149 11.13 -22.27 -10.55
N ALA A 150 11.18 -22.58 -9.25
CA ALA A 150 11.02 -21.58 -8.19
C ALA A 150 12.13 -20.53 -8.24
N ASN A 151 13.37 -20.95 -8.49
CA ASN A 151 14.51 -20.05 -8.65
C ASN A 151 14.35 -19.12 -9.86
N ARG A 152 13.87 -19.65 -11.00
CA ARG A 152 13.60 -18.84 -12.20
C ARG A 152 12.50 -17.81 -11.93
N ALA A 153 11.38 -18.22 -11.34
CA ALA A 153 10.28 -17.32 -10.98
C ALA A 153 10.73 -16.25 -9.97
N SER A 154 11.52 -16.63 -8.96
CA SER A 154 12.13 -15.71 -7.98
C SER A 154 13.03 -14.66 -8.64
N GLY A 155 13.77 -15.06 -9.68
CA GLY A 155 14.59 -14.16 -10.48
C GLY A 155 13.76 -13.11 -11.23
N THR A 156 12.65 -13.52 -11.85
CA THR A 156 11.68 -12.59 -12.47
C THR A 156 11.09 -11.65 -11.43
N ALA A 157 10.63 -12.17 -10.30
CA ALA A 157 10.08 -11.37 -9.21
C ALA A 157 11.07 -10.31 -8.73
N SER A 158 12.34 -10.69 -8.53
CA SER A 158 13.38 -9.76 -8.06
C SER A 158 13.62 -8.59 -9.02
N LYS A 159 13.59 -8.84 -10.33
CA LYS A 159 13.75 -7.79 -11.36
C LYS A 159 12.58 -6.81 -11.32
N GLU A 160 11.35 -7.33 -11.25
CA GLU A 160 10.15 -6.49 -11.24
C GLU A 160 10.01 -5.71 -9.93
N LYS A 161 10.37 -6.31 -8.78
CA LYS A 161 10.43 -5.60 -7.49
C LYS A 161 11.45 -4.47 -7.50
N ALA A 162 12.60 -4.66 -8.15
CA ALA A 162 13.58 -3.59 -8.31
C ALA A 162 13.03 -2.43 -9.14
N LYS A 163 12.33 -2.72 -10.24
CA LYS A 163 11.65 -1.71 -11.05
C LYS A 163 10.56 -0.99 -10.26
N ALA A 164 9.70 -1.73 -9.57
CA ALA A 164 8.61 -1.19 -8.78
C ALA A 164 9.12 -0.29 -7.64
N ALA A 165 10.16 -0.73 -6.91
CA ALA A 165 10.77 0.06 -5.83
C ALA A 165 11.33 1.39 -6.35
N ALA A 166 12.01 1.39 -7.51
CA ALA A 166 12.55 2.61 -8.09
C ALA A 166 11.43 3.61 -8.46
N LEU A 167 10.33 3.14 -9.05
CA LEU A 167 9.17 3.95 -9.41
C LEU A 167 8.45 4.48 -8.16
N TRP A 168 8.18 3.60 -7.20
CA TRP A 168 7.53 3.95 -5.95
C TRP A 168 8.34 4.99 -5.16
N ASN A 169 9.65 4.80 -5.01
CA ASN A 169 10.47 5.68 -4.18
C ASN A 169 10.56 7.10 -4.74
N ALA A 170 10.40 7.30 -6.05
CA ALA A 170 10.28 8.63 -6.63
C ALA A 170 8.97 9.34 -6.18
N ILE A 171 7.86 8.60 -6.11
CA ILE A 171 6.57 9.09 -5.60
C ILE A 171 6.66 9.33 -4.09
N ALA A 172 7.20 8.35 -3.35
CA ALA A 172 7.30 8.40 -1.90
C ALA A 172 8.09 9.63 -1.43
N LYS A 173 9.23 9.92 -2.07
CA LYS A 173 10.02 11.13 -1.78
C LYS A 173 9.24 12.42 -1.99
N LYS A 174 8.47 12.52 -3.09
CA LYS A 174 7.67 13.71 -3.41
C LYS A 174 6.62 13.99 -2.33
N TYR A 175 6.04 12.95 -1.74
CA TYR A 175 4.93 13.07 -0.79
C TYR A 175 5.31 12.79 0.68
N GLY A 176 6.59 12.56 0.97
CA GLY A 176 7.08 12.25 2.32
C GLY A 176 6.59 10.90 2.87
N LEU A 177 6.43 9.89 1.99
CA LEU A 177 5.98 8.55 2.35
C LEU A 177 7.15 7.58 2.53
N THR A 178 6.85 6.38 3.02
CA THR A 178 7.86 5.35 3.28
C THR A 178 8.45 4.82 1.98
N GLU A 179 9.76 5.01 1.79
CA GLU A 179 10.50 4.32 0.72
C GLU A 179 10.57 2.81 0.99
N ARG A 180 10.47 2.02 -0.08
CA ARG A 180 10.48 0.55 -0.01
C ARG A 180 11.69 0.00 -0.74
N ARG A 181 12.36 -0.97 -0.13
CA ARG A 181 13.39 -1.78 -0.80
C ARG A 181 12.70 -2.86 -1.64
N PRO A 182 13.36 -3.37 -2.70
CA PRO A 182 12.80 -4.46 -3.51
C PRO A 182 12.41 -5.69 -2.69
N THR A 183 13.08 -5.95 -1.58
CA THR A 183 12.77 -7.09 -0.70
C THR A 183 11.52 -6.92 0.16
N GLN A 184 10.97 -5.70 0.22
CA GLN A 184 9.75 -5.32 0.95
C GLN A 184 8.53 -5.22 0.02
N LEU A 185 8.71 -5.48 -1.28
CA LEU A 185 7.68 -5.58 -2.30
C LEU A 185 7.49 -7.04 -2.72
#